data_AF-A0A656K2R4-F1
#
_entry.id   AF-A0A656K2R4-F1
#
_cell.length_a   1.000
_cell.length_b   1.000
_cell.length_c   1.000
_cell.angle_alpha   90.00
_cell.angle_beta   90.00
_cell.angle_gamma   90.00
#
_symmetry.space_group_name_H-M   'P 1'
#
loop_
_entity.id
_entity.type
_entity.pdbx_description
1 polymer ?
#
loop_
_entity_poly.entity_id
_entity_poly.type
_entity_poly.pdbx_seq_one_letter_code
_entity_poly.pdbx_strand_id
1 'polypeptide(L)'
;MAVSRRLAALENDLGVRLVHRTTRSVSLTPEGEVFLPHAKTMLQASEAARATLKADAGTASGILRVTAPSVFGQTVIMPLLPELMLENPALSIDLTLSDSIVDIAGLGIDVAIRIATIRDS
;
A
#
# COMPACT_ATOMS: atom_id res chain seq x y z
N MET A 1 26.22 -9.54 2.83
CA MET A 1 26.30 -9.69 4.31
C MET A 1 25.42 -8.70 5.11
N ALA A 2 25.08 -7.50 4.61
CA ALA A 2 24.28 -6.52 5.36
C ALA A 2 22.79 -6.89 5.54
N VAL A 3 22.15 -7.45 4.50
CA VAL A 3 20.73 -7.85 4.53
C VAL A 3 20.48 -8.95 5.56
N SER A 4 21.35 -9.96 5.61
CA SER A 4 21.27 -11.05 6.59
C SER A 4 21.33 -10.57 8.04
N ARG A 5 22.19 -9.59 8.33
CA ARG A 5 22.33 -9.04 9.68
C ARG A 5 21.13 -8.20 10.10
N ARG A 6 20.57 -7.39 9.19
CA ARG A 6 19.36 -6.61 9.46
C ARG A 6 18.14 -7.50 9.69
N LEU A 7 18.01 -8.57 8.90
CA LEU A 7 16.96 -9.56 9.11
C LEU A 7 17.11 -10.26 10.47
N ALA A 8 18.31 -10.69 10.84
CA ALA A 8 18.55 -11.32 12.13
C ALA A 8 18.28 -10.38 13.31
N ALA A 9 18.58 -9.08 13.16
CA ALA A 9 18.24 -8.08 14.18
C ALA A 9 16.72 -7.93 14.34
N LEU A 10 15.97 -7.91 13.23
CA LEU A 10 14.52 -7.88 13.25
C LEU A 10 13.91 -9.15 13.88
N GLU A 11 14.43 -10.32 13.51
CA GLU A 11 14.01 -11.60 14.11
C GLU A 11 14.29 -11.64 15.62
N ASN A 12 15.43 -11.09 16.06
CA ASN A 12 15.74 -10.97 17.49
C ASN A 12 14.80 -10.01 18.23
N ASP A 13 14.45 -8.88 17.61
CA ASP A 13 13.53 -7.89 18.19
C ASP A 13 12.11 -8.45 18.32
N LEU A 14 11.66 -9.20 17.31
CA LEU A 14 10.36 -9.87 17.31
C LEU A 14 10.33 -11.17 18.15
N GLY A 15 11.49 -11.68 18.54
CA GLY A 15 11.63 -12.95 19.27
C GLY A 15 11.27 -14.21 18.45
N VAL A 16 11.08 -14.07 17.13
CA VAL A 16 10.67 -15.16 16.23
C VAL A 16 11.52 -15.19 14.96
N ARG A 17 11.67 -16.38 14.38
CA ARG A 17 12.28 -16.54 13.05
C ARG A 17 11.22 -16.24 12.00
N LEU A 18 11.55 -15.41 11.02
CA LEU A 18 10.67 -15.08 9.89
C LEU A 18 11.02 -15.90 8.65
N VAL A 19 12.26 -16.40 8.58
CA VAL A 19 12.76 -17.03 7.35
C VAL A 19 13.63 -18.25 7.64
N HIS A 20 13.34 -19.36 6.96
CA HIS A 20 14.22 -20.52 6.89
C HIS A 20 15.32 -20.25 5.86
N ARG A 21 16.58 -20.41 6.28
CA ARG A 21 17.74 -20.31 5.39
C ARG A 21 18.39 -21.66 5.24
N THR A 22 18.43 -22.15 4.02
CA THR A 22 19.34 -23.22 3.61
C THR A 22 20.44 -22.63 2.73
N THR A 23 21.51 -23.38 2.47
CA THR A 23 22.60 -22.94 1.58
C THR A 23 22.16 -22.78 0.12
N ARG A 24 20.95 -23.22 -0.24
CA ARG A 24 20.40 -23.17 -1.60
C ARG A 24 19.08 -22.41 -1.74
N SER A 25 18.36 -22.14 -0.65
CA SER A 25 17.07 -21.46 -0.72
C SER A 25 16.74 -20.70 0.57
N VAL A 26 15.85 -19.74 0.40
CA VAL A 26 15.28 -18.93 1.48
C VAL A 26 13.77 -19.03 1.35
N SER A 27 13.09 -19.46 2.41
CA SER A 27 11.62 -19.59 2.46
C SER A 27 11.07 -19.00 3.74
N LEU A 28 9.82 -18.53 3.73
CA LEU A 28 9.19 -17.98 4.92
C LEU A 28 8.90 -19.08 5.95
N THR A 29 8.92 -18.70 7.23
CA THR A 29 8.33 -19.49 8.32
C THR A 29 6.83 -19.18 8.40
N PRO A 30 6.03 -19.96 9.15
CA PRO A 30 4.62 -19.62 9.42
C PRO A 30 4.47 -18.21 10.03
N GLU A 31 5.35 -17.84 10.95
CA GLU A 31 5.38 -16.50 11.55
C GLU A 31 5.76 -15.44 10.50
N GLY A 32 6.67 -15.77 9.59
CA GLY A 32 7.04 -14.93 8.46
C GLY A 32 5.90 -14.67 7.49
N GLU A 33 5.06 -15.66 7.21
CA GLU A 33 3.87 -15.50 6.37
C GLU A 33 2.83 -14.58 7.02
N VAL A 34 2.62 -14.71 8.34
CA VAL A 34 1.74 -13.83 9.11
C VAL A 34 2.29 -12.41 9.19
N PHE A 35 3.60 -12.24 9.39
CA PHE A 35 4.22 -10.93 9.56
C PHE A 35 4.39 -10.16 8.26
N LEU A 36 4.61 -10.84 7.13
CA LEU A 36 4.86 -10.22 5.84
C LEU A 36 3.83 -9.16 5.40
N PRO A 37 2.50 -9.38 5.46
CA PRO A 37 1.53 -8.36 5.10
C PRO A 37 1.66 -7.12 6.00
N HIS A 38 1.82 -7.29 7.31
CA HIS A 38 2.01 -6.17 8.24
C HIS A 38 3.29 -5.39 7.96
N ALA A 39 4.40 -6.08 7.70
CA ALA A 39 5.67 -5.45 7.34
C ALA A 39 5.55 -4.61 6.07
N LYS A 40 4.81 -5.09 5.06
CA LYS A 40 4.54 -4.35 3.82
C LYS A 40 3.73 -3.08 4.10
N THR A 41 2.67 -3.18 4.91
CA THR A 41 1.84 -2.03 5.29
C THR A 41 2.64 -0.98 6.07
N MET A 42 3.48 -1.40 7.02
CA MET A 42 4.35 -0.49 7.77
C MET A 42 5.36 0.23 6.87
N LEU A 43 5.94 -0.49 5.90
CA LEU A 43 6.86 0.11 4.95
C LEU A 43 6.15 1.18 4.10
N GLN A 44 4.96 0.86 3.60
CA GLN A 44 4.14 1.79 2.82
C GLN A 44 3.75 3.02 3.63
N ALA A 45 3.28 2.84 4.86
CA ALA A 45 2.97 3.97 5.75
C ALA A 45 4.20 4.85 6.01
N SER A 46 5.37 4.24 6.21
CA SER A 46 6.62 4.99 6.37
C SER A 46 7.02 5.74 5.08
N GLU A 47 6.78 5.17 3.90
CA GLU A 47 7.05 5.83 2.62
C GLU A 47 6.10 7.01 2.40
N ALA A 48 4.80 6.83 2.67
CA ALA A 48 3.79 7.90 2.58
C ALA A 48 4.09 9.05 3.55
N ALA A 49 4.50 8.74 4.80
CA ALA A 49 4.93 9.73 5.78
C ALA A 49 6.20 10.49 5.35
N ARG A 50 7.12 9.82 4.65
CA ARG A 50 8.31 10.49 4.09
C ARG A 50 7.98 11.33 2.87
N ALA A 51 7.04 10.89 2.03
CA ALA A 51 6.58 11.63 0.86
C ALA A 51 5.90 12.95 1.26
N THR A 52 5.09 12.95 2.32
CA THR A 52 4.46 14.16 2.87
C THR A 52 5.48 15.18 3.40
N LEU A 53 6.60 14.73 3.97
CA LEU A 53 7.68 15.62 4.43
C LEU A 53 8.63 16.07 3.31
N LYS A 54 8.74 15.29 2.23
CA LYS A 54 9.53 15.64 1.03
C LYS A 54 8.78 16.52 0.03
N ALA A 55 7.53 16.85 0.31
CA ALA A 55 6.74 17.78 -0.48
C ALA A 55 7.24 19.22 -0.29
N ASP A 56 8.47 19.49 -0.73
CA ASP A 56 8.82 20.81 -1.24
C ASP A 56 8.15 20.95 -2.61
N ALA A 57 7.15 21.83 -2.66
CA ALA A 57 6.53 22.45 -3.83
C ALA A 57 5.85 21.53 -4.88
N GLY A 58 4.63 21.06 -4.57
CA GLY A 58 3.54 21.08 -5.54
C GLY A 58 3.35 19.89 -6.49
N THR A 59 4.10 18.79 -6.35
CA THR A 59 3.88 17.57 -7.16
C THR A 59 3.69 16.32 -6.30
N ALA A 60 2.63 15.58 -6.55
CA ALA A 60 2.34 14.30 -5.91
C ALA A 60 3.29 13.21 -6.45
N SER A 61 3.74 12.32 -5.56
CA SER A 61 4.64 11.22 -5.92
C SER A 61 4.35 9.96 -5.10
N GLY A 62 4.70 8.79 -5.65
CA GLY A 62 4.47 7.49 -5.00
C GLY A 62 3.30 6.71 -5.62
N ILE A 63 2.80 5.69 -4.93
CA ILE A 63 1.64 4.90 -5.37
C ILE A 63 0.41 5.37 -4.58
N LEU A 64 -0.62 5.82 -5.28
CA LEU A 64 -1.93 6.15 -4.71
C LEU A 64 -2.89 4.99 -4.96
N ARG A 65 -3.31 4.31 -3.88
CA ARG A 65 -4.29 3.21 -3.93
C ARG A 65 -5.69 3.72 -3.71
N VAL A 66 -6.53 3.56 -4.72
CA VAL A 66 -7.91 4.04 -4.74
C VAL A 66 -8.86 2.88 -4.92
N THR A 67 -9.95 2.85 -4.15
CA THR A 67 -11.09 1.97 -4.45
C THR A 67 -12.34 2.76 -4.76
N ALA A 68 -13.11 2.29 -5.74
CA ALA A 68 -14.37 2.91 -6.15
C ALA A 68 -15.36 1.87 -6.70
N PRO A 69 -16.68 2.18 -6.72
CA PRO A 69 -17.67 1.41 -7.46
C PRO A 69 -17.30 1.28 -8.93
N SER A 70 -17.62 0.15 -9.54
CA SER A 70 -17.10 -0.22 -10.85
C SER A 70 -17.51 0.78 -11.93
N VAL A 71 -18.80 1.11 -11.96
CA VAL A 71 -19.37 2.05 -12.93
C VAL A 71 -18.81 3.44 -12.71
N PHE A 72 -18.84 3.94 -11.47
CA PHE A 72 -18.34 5.28 -11.14
C PHE A 72 -16.86 5.44 -11.48
N GLY A 73 -16.05 4.44 -11.15
CA GLY A 73 -14.63 4.44 -11.46
C GLY A 73 -14.35 4.53 -12.95
N GLN A 74 -15.10 3.78 -13.78
CA GLN A 74 -14.94 3.83 -15.23
C GLN A 74 -15.44 5.13 -15.84
N THR A 75 -16.58 5.66 -15.38
CA THR A 75 -17.21 6.83 -16.01
C THR A 75 -16.68 8.17 -15.52
N VAL A 76 -16.13 8.22 -14.30
CA VAL A 76 -15.72 9.48 -13.65
C VAL A 76 -14.23 9.50 -13.33
N ILE A 77 -13.70 8.43 -12.72
CA ILE A 77 -12.31 8.42 -12.25
C ILE A 77 -11.33 8.21 -13.41
N MET A 78 -11.51 7.16 -14.20
CA MET A 78 -10.62 6.82 -15.31
C MET A 78 -10.37 7.96 -16.30
N PRO A 79 -11.37 8.78 -16.70
CA PRO A 79 -11.14 9.93 -17.58
C PRO A 79 -10.26 11.04 -16.98
N LEU A 80 -10.18 11.15 -15.65
CA LEU A 80 -9.39 12.18 -14.95
C LEU A 80 -7.93 11.75 -14.71
N LEU A 81 -7.66 10.44 -14.75
CA LEU A 81 -6.32 9.90 -14.48
C LEU A 81 -5.23 10.43 -15.44
N PRO A 82 -5.45 10.56 -16.76
CA PRO A 82 -4.42 11.02 -17.68
C PRO A 82 -3.91 12.43 -17.34
N GLU A 83 -4.81 13.36 -17.03
CA GLU A 83 -4.46 14.73 -16.65
C GLU A 83 -3.71 14.75 -15.32
N LEU A 84 -4.23 14.02 -14.32
CA LEU A 84 -3.58 13.90 -13.02
C LEU A 84 -2.16 13.31 -13.10
N MET A 85 -1.97 12.27 -13.91
CA MET A 85 -0.66 11.64 -14.11
C MET A 85 0.29 12.50 -14.95
N LEU A 86 -0.24 13.35 -15.84
CA LEU A 86 0.56 14.31 -16.60
C LEU A 86 1.12 15.42 -15.69
N GLU A 87 0.29 15.94 -14.77
CA GLU A 87 0.70 16.94 -13.79
C GLU A 87 1.60 16.35 -12.69
N ASN A 88 1.54 15.03 -12.49
CA ASN A 88 2.29 14.32 -11.45
C ASN A 88 3.01 13.08 -12.02
N PRO A 89 4.11 13.25 -12.80
CA PRO A 89 4.77 12.13 -13.48
C PRO A 89 5.40 11.09 -12.55
N ALA A 90 5.64 11.48 -11.29
CA ALA A 90 6.17 10.60 -10.24
C ALA A 90 5.06 9.86 -9.47
N LEU A 91 3.79 10.08 -9.81
CA LEU A 91 2.63 9.43 -9.21
C LEU A 91 2.22 8.22 -10.06
N SER A 92 2.07 7.08 -9.41
CA SER A 92 1.43 5.87 -9.94
C SER A 92 0.10 5.66 -9.24
N ILE A 93 -0.91 5.19 -9.97
CA ILE A 93 -2.26 5.01 -9.42
C ILE A 93 -2.61 3.53 -9.51
N ASP A 94 -2.97 2.96 -8.37
CA ASP A 94 -3.49 1.60 -8.24
C ASP A 94 -4.99 1.68 -7.94
N LEU A 95 -5.80 1.48 -8.98
CA LEU A 95 -7.25 1.65 -8.91
C LEU A 95 -7.95 0.29 -8.86
N THR A 96 -8.56 -0.01 -7.71
CA THR A 96 -9.38 -1.21 -7.51
C THR A 96 -10.86 -0.88 -7.61
N LEU A 97 -11.47 -1.31 -8.72
CA LEU A 97 -12.89 -1.13 -8.98
C LEU A 97 -13.70 -2.32 -8.46
N SER A 98 -14.56 -2.07 -7.48
CA SER A 98 -15.40 -3.09 -6.85
C SER A 98 -16.63 -2.46 -6.21
N ASP A 99 -17.79 -3.06 -6.43
CA ASP A 99 -19.05 -2.69 -5.78
C ASP A 99 -19.24 -3.38 -4.41
N SER A 100 -18.32 -4.27 -4.05
CA SER A 100 -18.30 -4.92 -2.74
C SER A 100 -17.78 -3.97 -1.66
N ILE A 101 -18.27 -4.13 -0.42
CA ILE A 101 -17.67 -3.51 0.75
C ILE A 101 -16.35 -4.23 1.01
N VAL A 102 -15.26 -3.67 0.47
CA VAL A 102 -13.91 -4.17 0.70
C VAL A 102 -13.45 -3.70 2.08
N ASP A 103 -12.76 -4.54 2.84
CA ASP A 103 -12.13 -4.13 4.10
C ASP A 103 -10.96 -3.16 3.79
N ILE A 104 -11.23 -1.87 3.94
CA ILE A 104 -10.32 -0.76 3.58
C ILE A 104 -9.10 -0.73 4.52
N ALA A 105 -9.23 -1.22 5.76
CA ALA A 105 -8.18 -1.11 6.77
C ALA A 105 -7.04 -2.14 6.58
N GLY A 106 -7.35 -3.32 6.02
CA GLY A 106 -6.36 -4.38 5.81
C GLY A 106 -5.57 -4.29 4.51
N LEU A 107 -6.04 -3.52 3.52
CA LEU A 107 -5.50 -3.51 2.16
C LEU A 107 -4.53 -2.36 1.85
N GLY A 108 -4.30 -1.46 2.82
CA GLY A 108 -3.47 -0.28 2.61
C GLY A 108 -4.01 0.62 1.49
N ILE A 109 -5.33 0.86 1.51
CA ILE A 109 -6.01 1.78 0.59
C ILE A 109 -5.85 3.20 1.12
N ASP A 110 -5.43 4.12 0.25
CA ASP A 110 -5.26 5.53 0.60
C ASP A 110 -6.59 6.30 0.48
N VAL A 111 -7.40 5.99 -0.54
CA VAL A 111 -8.68 6.66 -0.81
C VAL A 111 -9.76 5.65 -1.16
N ALA A 112 -10.91 5.74 -0.48
CA ALA A 112 -12.09 4.96 -0.81
C ALA A 112 -13.26 5.88 -1.22
N ILE A 113 -13.66 5.81 -2.48
CA ILE A 113 -14.82 6.49 -3.02
C ILE A 113 -15.99 5.50 -2.95
N ARG A 114 -17.12 5.89 -2.37
CA ARG A 114 -18.34 5.06 -2.29
C ARG A 114 -19.57 5.93 -2.54
N ILE A 115 -20.57 5.35 -3.19
CA ILE A 115 -21.88 5.98 -3.37
C ILE A 115 -22.77 5.46 -2.24
N ALA A 116 -23.15 6.34 -1.32
CA ALA A 116 -24.11 6.01 -0.27
C ALA A 116 -25.13 7.15 -0.16
N THR A 117 -26.37 6.80 0.16
CA THR A 117 -27.32 7.80 0.65
C THR A 117 -26.87 8.20 2.05
N ILE A 118 -26.54 9.48 2.22
CA ILE A 118 -26.31 10.05 3.55
C ILE A 118 -27.65 9.91 4.28
N ARG A 119 -27.66 9.08 5.33
CA ARG A 119 -28.76 9.14 6.30
C ARG A 119 -28.56 10.42 7.08
N ASP A 120 -29.27 11.46 6.69
CA ASP A 120 -29.44 12.63 7.54
C ASP A 120 -30.00 12.13 8.88
N SER A 121 -29.31 12.51 9.96
CA SER A 121 -29.70 12.26 11.34
C SER A 121 -30.74 13.28 11.77
#